data_AF-A0AA97F7K0-F1
#
_entry.id   AF-A0AA97F7K0-F1
#
_cell.length_a   1.000
_cell.length_b   1.000
_cell.length_c   1.000
_cell.angle_alpha   90.00
_cell.angle_beta   90.00
_cell.angle_gamma   90.00
#
_symmetry.space_group_name_H-M   'P 1'
#
loop_
_entity.id
_entity.type
_entity.pdbx_description
1 polymer ?
#
loop_
_entity_poly.entity_id
_entity_poly.type
_entity_poly.pdbx_seq_one_letter_code
_entity_poly.pdbx_strand_id
1 'polypeptide(L)' 'MGSATSKTDDENVITLEELAAYIALRREELSLPDLPRNSGKRRTESKKALLKTIKELGGEW' A
#
# COMPACT_ATOMS: atom_id res chain seq x y z
N MET A 1 5.55 16.73 20.28
CA MET A 1 4.79 16.99 19.04
C MET A 1 3.96 15.75 18.75
N GLY A 2 2.70 15.73 19.19
CA GLY A 2 1.78 14.62 18.89
C GLY A 2 1.16 14.83 17.53
N SER A 3 1.12 13.80 16.69
CA SER A 3 0.40 13.84 15.41
C SER A 3 -1.10 13.89 15.70
N ALA A 4 -1.78 14.93 15.25
CA ALA A 4 -3.24 14.98 15.28
C ALA A 4 -3.77 14.06 14.17
N THR A 5 -4.47 12.99 14.54
CA THR A 5 -5.30 12.24 13.59
C THR A 5 -6.56 13.04 13.31
N SER A 6 -6.96 13.17 12.05
CA SER A 6 -8.25 13.75 11.68
C SER A 6 -9.37 12.97 12.36
N LYS A 7 -10.38 13.67 12.89
CA LYS A 7 -11.62 13.04 13.32
C LYS A 7 -12.21 12.36 12.10
N THR A 8 -12.59 11.09 12.21
CA THR A 8 -13.28 10.37 11.13
C THR A 8 -14.65 11.01 10.96
N ASP A 9 -14.77 11.91 9.97
CA ASP A 9 -16.06 12.23 9.39
C ASP A 9 -16.51 10.99 8.61
N ASP A 10 -17.59 10.34 9.04
CA ASP A 10 -18.15 9.11 8.43
C ASP A 10 -18.46 9.27 6.93
N GLU A 11 -18.57 10.51 6.44
CA GLU A 11 -18.94 10.83 5.06
C GLU A 11 -17.93 10.42 4.00
N ASN A 12 -16.71 10.02 4.37
CA ASN A 12 -15.66 9.61 3.41
C ASN A 12 -15.24 8.14 3.52
N VAL A 13 -16.06 7.30 4.17
CA VAL A 13 -15.80 5.86 4.23
C VAL A 13 -16.28 5.21 2.94
N ILE A 14 -15.34 4.67 2.16
CA ILE A 14 -15.63 3.82 1.00
C ILE A 14 -15.29 2.37 1.29
N THR A 15 -15.99 1.47 0.63
CA THR A 15 -15.72 0.02 0.63
C THR A 15 -14.44 -0.29 -0.17
N LEU A 16 -13.91 -1.51 0.02
CA LEU A 16 -12.74 -1.97 -0.74
C LEU A 16 -13.07 -2.15 -2.22
N GLU A 17 -14.30 -2.54 -2.53
CA GLU A 17 -14.82 -2.69 -3.88
C GLU A 17 -14.88 -1.33 -4.60
N GLU A 18 -15.40 -0.29 -3.93
CA GLU A 18 -15.44 1.07 -4.46
C GLU A 18 -14.03 1.61 -4.69
N LEU A 19 -13.11 1.39 -3.74
CA LEU A 19 -11.72 1.77 -3.89
C LEU A 19 -11.07 1.10 -5.12
N ALA A 20 -11.33 -0.19 -5.33
CA ALA A 20 -10.80 -0.92 -6.49
C ALA A 20 -11.32 -0.35 -7.81
N ALA A 21 -12.60 -0.01 -7.89
CA ALA A 21 -13.20 0.63 -9.06
C ALA A 21 -12.58 2.00 -9.36
N TYR A 22 -12.39 2.84 -8.34
CA TYR A 22 -11.74 4.14 -8.50
C TYR A 22 -10.30 4.03 -9.01
N ILE A 23 -9.53 3.06 -8.49
CA ILE A 23 -8.16 2.84 -8.95
C ILE A 23 -8.13 2.42 -10.42
N ALA A 24 -9.04 1.54 -10.85
CA ALA A 24 -9.12 1.10 -12.24
C ALA A 24 -9.42 2.27 -13.19
N LEU A 25 -10.46 3.06 -12.88
CA LEU A 25 -10.83 4.25 -13.63
C LEU A 25 -9.66 5.24 -13.74
N ARG A 26 -8.97 5.49 -12.62
CA ARG A 26 -7.86 6.44 -12.61
C ARG A 26 -6.65 5.96 -13.41
N ARG A 27 -6.39 4.65 -13.46
CA ARG A 27 -5.33 4.07 -14.29
C ARG A 27 -5.61 4.24 -15.78
N GLU A 28 -6.87 4.05 -16.20
CA GLU A 28 -7.32 4.28 -17.57
C GLU A 28 -7.18 5.75 -17.97
N GLU A 29 -7.71 6.67 -17.14
CA GLU A 29 -7.63 8.12 -17.38
C GLU A 29 -6.19 8.61 -17.55
N LEU A 30 -5.27 8.13 -16.71
CA LEU A 30 -3.89 8.58 -16.71
C LEU A 30 -3.00 7.82 -17.72
N SER A 31 -3.53 6.77 -18.36
CA SER A 31 -2.79 5.91 -19.30
C SER A 31 -1.40 5.51 -18.76
N LEU A 32 -1.33 5.20 -17.46
CA LEU A 32 -0.05 4.96 -16.79
C LEU A 32 0.55 3.63 -17.29
N PRO A 33 1.85 3.59 -17.59
CA PRO A 33 2.54 2.32 -17.80
C PRO A 33 2.52 1.52 -16.49
N ASP A 34 2.81 0.22 -16.58
CA ASP A 34 3.02 -0.57 -15.38
C ASP A 34 4.18 0.01 -14.56
N LEU A 35 3.81 0.58 -13.42
CA LEU A 35 4.75 1.25 -12.54
C LEU A 35 5.74 0.22 -11.96
N PRO A 36 7.04 0.52 -11.98
CA PRO A 36 8.03 -0.39 -11.41
C PRO A 36 7.76 -0.56 -9.91
N ARG A 37 7.77 -1.81 -9.45
CA ARG A 37 7.73 -2.10 -8.01
C ARG A 37 8.90 -1.40 -7.31
N ASN A 38 8.67 -0.87 -6.11
CA ASN A 38 9.75 -0.29 -5.31
C ASN A 38 10.86 -1.33 -5.12
N SER A 39 12.09 -0.95 -5.49
CA SER A 39 13.28 -1.82 -5.41
C SER A 39 13.59 -2.37 -4.01
N GLY A 40 13.03 -1.78 -2.96
CA GLY A 40 13.25 -2.24 -1.58
C GLY A 40 14.68 -2.06 -1.06
N LYS A 41 15.56 -1.37 -1.80
CA LYS A 41 17.01 -1.27 -1.50
C LYS A 41 17.35 -0.54 -0.20
N ARG A 42 16.43 0.27 0.33
CA ARG A 42 16.61 1.07 1.56
C ARG A 42 15.86 0.51 2.78
N ARG A 43 15.63 -0.81 2.83
CA ARG A 43 15.01 -1.46 4.00
C ARG A 43 15.96 -1.39 5.21
N THR A 44 15.42 -1.04 6.37
CA THR A 44 16.12 -1.14 7.66
C THR A 44 16.38 -2.61 8.00
N GLU A 45 17.31 -2.88 8.92
CA GLU A 45 17.61 -4.24 9.38
C GLU A 45 16.39 -4.94 9.98
N SER A 46 15.58 -4.22 10.78
CA SER A 46 14.33 -4.74 11.32
C SER A 46 13.36 -5.20 10.21
N LYS A 47 13.26 -4.45 9.12
CA LYS A 47 12.38 -4.77 8.00
C LYS A 47 12.90 -5.95 7.19
N LYS A 48 14.23 -6.10 7.04
CA LYS A 48 14.83 -7.27 6.40
C LYS A 48 14.57 -8.55 7.22
N ALA A 49 14.73 -8.47 8.55
CA ALA A 49 14.48 -9.60 9.45
C ALA A 49 13.02 -10.08 9.37
N LEU A 50 12.05 -9.14 9.41
CA LEU A 50 10.63 -9.47 9.26
C LEU A 50 10.33 -10.20 7.95
N LEU A 51 10.84 -9.68 6.83
CA LEU A 51 10.62 -10.29 5.52
C LEU A 51 11.27 -11.67 5.39
N LYS A 52 12.41 -11.88 6.04
CA LYS A 52 13.05 -13.20 6.12
C LYS A 52 12.15 -14.19 6.85
N THR A 53 11.58 -13.81 7.99
CA THR A 53 10.66 -14.67 8.76
C THR A 53 9.39 -14.99 7.96
N ILE A 54 8.81 -14.01 7.26
CA ILE A 54 7.65 -14.24 6.39
C ILE A 54 7.98 -15.28 5.31
N LYS A 55 9.17 -15.18 4.71
CA LYS A 55 9.63 -16.14 3.70
C LYS A 55 9.83 -17.54 4.27
N GLU A 56 10.40 -17.65 5.46
CA GLU A 56 10.57 -18.94 6.16
C GLU A 56 9.23 -19.60 6.50
N LEU A 57 8.19 -18.80 6.73
CA LEU A 57 6.80 -19.27 6.92
C LEU A 57 6.06 -19.56 5.60
N GLY A 58 6.72 -19.41 4.44
CA GLY A 58 6.15 -19.69 3.12
C GLY A 58 5.37 -18.55 2.47
N GLY A 59 5.48 -17.32 3.00
CA GLY A 59 4.92 -16.13 2.38
C GLY A 59 5.87 -15.50 1.34
N GLU A 60 5.33 -14.96 0.26
CA GLU A 60 6.09 -14.20 -0.76
C GLU A 60 5.77 -12.70 -0.65
N TRP A 61 6.81 -11.86 -0.59
CA TRP A 61 6.67 -10.41 -0.40
C TRP A 61 7.62 -9.55 -1.24
#